data_AF-A0A2P2L3V7-F1
#
_entry.id   AF-A0A2P2L3V7-F1
#
_cell.length_a   1.000
_cell.length_b   1.000
_cell.length_c   1.000
_cell.angle_alpha   90.00
_cell.angle_beta   90.00
_cell.angle_gamma   90.00
#
_symmetry.space_group_name_H-M   'P 1'
#
loop_
_entity.id
_entity.type
_entity.pdbx_description
1 polymer ?
#
loop_
_entity_poly.entity_id
_entity_poly.type
_entity_poly.pdbx_seq_one_letter_code
_entity_poly.pdbx_strand_id
1 'polypeptide(L)'
;MDGTDSPEMASGAGAAQQDKKPTSSVKRVAVIGAGVSGLAAAYHLKSHGLKVTVFEAEGRAGGKLRTVSRDGLIWDEGANTMTESEKEVVSLLDDLGLREKQQFPISQNKRYIVRNGVPLLIPTNPMALVRSNFLSMRSKFQILLEPFLWKKSKSSKAADTSESVGEFFQRHFGKEV
;
A
#
# COMPACT_ATOMS: atom_id res chain seq x y z
N MET A 1 64.44 32.23 59.88
CA MET A 1 63.92 31.28 58.87
C MET A 1 63.09 30.27 59.64
N ASP A 2 61.96 29.88 59.07
CA ASP A 2 60.77 29.24 59.67
C ASP A 2 59.88 30.20 60.46
N GLY A 3 58.57 30.32 60.21
CA GLY A 3 57.73 29.53 59.30
C GLY A 3 56.36 29.29 59.92
N THR A 4 55.51 30.31 59.79
CA THR A 4 54.04 30.24 59.60
C THR A 4 53.12 29.71 60.69
N ASP A 5 52.38 30.67 61.27
CA ASP A 5 51.06 30.58 61.89
C ASP A 5 50.01 30.06 60.88
N SER A 6 49.12 29.19 61.35
CA SER A 6 47.93 28.75 60.60
C SER A 6 46.72 29.61 60.99
N PRO A 7 45.86 29.98 60.04
CA PRO A 7 44.46 30.16 60.37
C PRO A 7 43.57 29.23 59.54
N GLU A 8 42.70 28.57 60.29
CA GLU A 8 41.52 27.83 59.89
C GLU A 8 40.47 28.79 59.28
N MET A 9 40.01 28.53 58.06
CA MET A 9 38.86 29.23 57.46
C MET A 9 37.98 28.26 56.65
N ALA A 10 36.80 28.03 57.22
CA ALA A 10 35.48 27.98 56.60
C ALA A 10 35.20 26.99 55.45
N SER A 11 34.46 25.95 55.84
CA SER A 11 33.55 25.11 55.05
C SER A 11 32.68 25.92 54.07
N GLY A 12 32.93 25.75 52.77
CA GLY A 12 31.98 26.05 51.69
C GLY A 12 31.31 24.76 51.24
N ALA A 13 30.01 24.62 51.53
CA ALA A 13 29.18 23.52 51.05
C ALA A 13 29.16 23.51 49.51
N GLY A 14 29.66 22.41 48.93
CA GLY A 14 29.60 22.17 47.49
C GLY A 14 28.15 22.15 47.03
N ALA A 15 27.79 23.12 46.19
CA ALA A 15 26.57 23.07 45.42
C ALA A 15 26.59 21.80 44.56
N ALA A 16 25.68 20.87 44.86
CA ALA A 16 25.47 19.68 44.07
C ALA A 16 25.16 20.10 42.63
N GLN A 17 26.13 19.86 41.74
CA GLN A 17 25.95 19.97 40.31
C GLN A 17 24.93 18.90 39.92
N GLN A 18 23.67 19.30 39.74
CA GLN A 18 22.65 18.40 39.23
C GLN A 18 23.00 18.04 37.79
N ASP A 19 23.41 16.80 37.59
CA ASP A 19 23.53 16.18 36.29
C ASP A 19 22.21 16.32 35.54
N LYS A 20 22.18 17.20 34.53
CA LYS A 20 21.10 17.25 33.54
C LYS A 20 21.00 15.89 32.87
N LYS A 21 19.97 15.11 33.23
CA LYS A 21 19.57 13.88 32.51
C LYS A 21 19.58 14.17 31.00
N PRO A 22 20.28 13.37 30.18
CA PRO A 22 20.30 13.60 28.74
C PRO A 22 18.87 13.54 28.20
N THR A 23 18.54 14.57 27.44
CA THR A 23 17.27 14.78 26.74
C THR A 23 16.95 13.58 25.85
N SER A 24 15.67 13.23 25.79
CA SER A 24 15.06 12.05 25.14
C SER A 24 15.90 11.39 24.04
N SER A 25 16.35 10.14 24.27
CA SER A 25 17.08 9.34 23.29
C SER A 25 16.25 9.18 22.01
N VAL A 26 16.81 9.54 20.85
CA VAL A 26 16.18 9.30 19.53
C VAL A 26 15.83 7.81 19.41
N LYS A 27 14.55 7.51 19.21
CA LYS A 27 14.07 6.13 19.07
C LYS A 27 14.61 5.52 17.77
N ARG A 28 15.08 4.27 17.86
CA ARG A 28 15.59 3.47 16.74
C ARG A 28 14.54 2.47 16.29
N VAL A 29 14.35 2.32 14.98
CA VAL A 29 13.39 1.38 14.40
C VAL A 29 14.09 0.50 13.36
N ALA A 30 13.89 -0.81 13.44
CA ALA A 30 14.30 -1.76 12.42
C ALA A 30 13.10 -2.07 11.51
N VAL A 31 13.31 -2.03 10.20
CA VAL A 31 12.33 -2.45 9.18
C VAL A 31 12.90 -3.66 8.45
N ILE A 32 12.14 -4.74 8.40
CA ILE A 32 12.55 -5.98 7.72
C ILE A 32 11.83 -6.05 6.37
N GLY A 33 12.61 -6.05 5.29
CA GLY A 33 12.17 -5.95 3.90
C GLY A 33 12.28 -4.54 3.34
N ALA A 34 12.98 -4.38 2.22
CA ALA A 34 13.08 -3.18 1.40
C ALA A 34 12.20 -3.25 0.14
N GLY A 35 11.03 -3.91 0.24
CA GLY A 35 9.93 -3.76 -0.71
C GLY A 35 9.20 -2.43 -0.54
N VAL A 36 8.24 -2.12 -1.44
CA VAL A 36 7.49 -0.85 -1.41
C VAL A 36 6.89 -0.53 -0.04
N SER A 37 6.31 -1.52 0.66
CA SER A 37 5.74 -1.32 2.00
C SER A 37 6.81 -0.96 3.05
N GLY A 38 7.95 -1.65 3.05
CA GLY A 38 9.03 -1.39 3.99
C GLY A 38 9.74 -0.07 3.72
N LEU A 39 9.96 0.27 2.45
CA LEU A 39 10.53 1.56 2.04
C LEU A 39 9.59 2.72 2.37
N ALA A 40 8.28 2.59 2.13
CA ALA A 40 7.29 3.59 2.50
C ALA A 40 7.24 3.79 4.02
N ALA A 41 7.23 2.70 4.80
CA ALA A 41 7.29 2.77 6.25
C ALA A 41 8.58 3.43 6.74
N ALA A 42 9.73 3.05 6.20
CA ALA A 42 11.02 3.63 6.56
C ALA A 42 11.10 5.13 6.20
N TYR A 43 10.60 5.52 5.03
CA TYR A 43 10.49 6.91 4.60
C TYR A 43 9.65 7.73 5.58
N HIS A 44 8.45 7.24 5.90
CA HIS A 44 7.52 7.91 6.81
C HIS A 44 8.08 8.02 8.24
N LEU A 45 8.67 6.95 8.77
CA LEU A 45 9.29 6.99 10.10
C LEU A 45 10.48 7.96 10.14
N LYS A 46 11.29 7.98 9.08
CA LYS A 46 12.43 8.90 8.96
C LYS A 46 11.97 10.37 8.87
N SER A 47 10.89 10.67 8.14
CA SER A 47 10.35 12.04 8.07
C SER A 47 9.83 12.56 9.42
N HIS A 48 9.50 11.66 10.35
CA HIS A 48 9.12 11.97 11.73
C HIS A 48 10.31 12.00 12.71
N GLY A 49 11.55 12.08 12.22
CA GLY A 49 12.75 12.25 13.03
C GLY A 49 13.25 10.98 13.74
N LEU A 50 12.75 9.80 13.37
CA LEU A 50 13.20 8.53 13.91
C LEU A 50 14.46 8.03 13.19
N LYS A 51 15.31 7.29 13.91
CA LYS A 51 16.49 6.63 13.32
C LYS A 51 16.09 5.25 12.82
N VAL A 52 15.97 5.10 11.50
CA VAL A 52 15.50 3.86 10.87
C VAL A 52 16.67 3.07 10.26
N THR A 53 16.64 1.74 10.39
CA THR A 53 17.52 0.81 9.68
C THR A 53 16.67 -0.21 8.94
N VAL A 54 16.91 -0.37 7.64
CA VAL A 54 16.17 -1.31 6.78
C VAL A 54 17.07 -2.50 6.47
N PHE A 55 16.55 -3.71 6.66
CA PHE A 55 17.22 -4.96 6.34
C PHE A 55 16.53 -5.58 5.13
N GLU A 56 17.29 -6.00 4.12
CA GLU A 56 16.77 -6.66 2.92
C GLU A 56 17.55 -7.95 2.70
N ALA A 57 16.84 -9.00 2.29
CA ALA A 57 17.42 -10.31 2.03
C ALA A 57 18.05 -10.39 0.64
N GLU A 58 17.47 -9.71 -0.35
CA GLU A 58 18.00 -9.60 -1.71
C GLU A 58 19.17 -8.60 -1.80
N GLY A 59 19.99 -8.73 -2.86
CA GLY A 59 21.07 -7.78 -3.17
C GLY A 59 20.60 -6.41 -3.71
N ARG A 60 19.30 -6.08 -3.57
CA ARG A 60 18.69 -4.86 -4.10
C ARG A 60 17.43 -4.49 -3.31
N ALA A 61 17.05 -3.22 -3.36
CA ALA A 61 15.73 -2.77 -2.91
C ALA A 61 14.66 -2.93 -4.02
N GLY A 62 13.39 -2.73 -3.62
CA GLY A 62 12.22 -2.67 -4.51
C GLY A 62 11.21 -3.80 -4.31
N GLY A 63 11.66 -4.96 -3.82
CA GLY A 63 10.80 -6.13 -3.65
C GLY A 63 10.14 -6.53 -4.98
N LYS A 64 8.80 -6.52 -5.03
CA LYS A 64 8.00 -6.81 -6.24
C LYS A 64 8.03 -5.68 -7.30
N LEU A 65 8.56 -4.51 -6.96
CA LEU A 65 8.84 -3.47 -7.94
C LEU A 65 10.24 -3.73 -8.52
N ARG A 66 10.29 -4.16 -9.78
CA ARG A 66 11.53 -4.48 -10.49
C ARG A 66 11.38 -4.24 -11.98
N THR A 67 12.01 -3.17 -12.44
CA THR A 67 12.14 -2.83 -13.85
C THR A 67 13.48 -3.34 -14.37
N VAL A 68 13.48 -3.96 -15.54
CA VAL A 68 14.68 -4.41 -16.25
C VAL A 68 14.81 -3.62 -17.55
N SER A 69 16.04 -3.20 -17.86
CA SER A 69 16.40 -2.61 -19.15
C SER A 69 17.50 -3.45 -19.78
N ARG A 70 17.22 -4.04 -20.95
CA ARG A 70 18.16 -4.92 -21.66
C ARG A 70 17.83 -4.94 -23.16
N ASP A 71 18.85 -4.94 -24.01
CA ASP A 71 18.69 -5.09 -25.47
C ASP A 71 17.74 -4.06 -26.11
N GLY A 72 17.72 -2.83 -25.57
CA GLY A 72 16.81 -1.76 -26.03
C GLY A 72 15.35 -1.90 -25.56
N LEU A 73 15.06 -2.89 -24.70
CA LEU A 73 13.73 -3.14 -24.14
C LEU A 73 13.68 -2.74 -22.67
N ILE A 74 12.51 -2.31 -22.21
CA ILE A 74 12.20 -2.04 -20.80
C ILE A 74 10.93 -2.81 -20.43
N TRP A 75 10.98 -3.57 -19.32
CA TRP A 75 9.82 -4.29 -18.79
C TRP A 75 9.88 -4.42 -17.27
N ASP A 76 8.72 -4.64 -16.63
CA ASP A 76 8.66 -4.98 -15.21
C ASP A 76 8.48 -6.49 -15.00
N GLU A 77 9.20 -7.06 -14.04
CA GLU A 77 9.14 -8.48 -13.68
C GLU A 77 8.09 -8.78 -12.58
N GLY A 78 7.40 -7.74 -12.10
CA GLY A 78 6.41 -7.85 -11.03
C GLY A 78 5.24 -6.90 -11.28
N ALA A 79 5.11 -5.85 -10.46
CA ALA A 79 4.06 -4.86 -10.70
C ALA A 79 4.36 -4.02 -11.95
N ASN A 80 3.43 -4.00 -12.91
CA ASN A 80 3.57 -3.23 -14.16
C ASN A 80 2.90 -1.86 -14.11
N THR A 81 1.87 -1.70 -13.29
CA THR A 81 1.08 -0.46 -13.19
C THR A 81 0.62 -0.24 -11.76
N MET A 82 0.35 1.01 -11.39
CA MET A 82 -0.31 1.35 -10.12
C MET A 82 -1.47 2.32 -10.34
N THR A 83 -2.30 2.48 -9.31
CA THR A 83 -3.34 3.51 -9.24
C THR A 83 -3.06 4.43 -8.07
N GLU A 84 -3.34 5.72 -8.23
CA GLU A 84 -3.27 6.71 -7.16
C GLU A 84 -4.65 6.98 -6.56
N SER A 85 -5.29 5.91 -6.07
CA SER A 85 -6.60 6.05 -5.41
C SER A 85 -6.47 6.56 -3.97
N GLU A 86 -5.30 6.36 -3.36
CA GLU A 86 -5.05 6.68 -1.96
C GLU A 86 -4.24 7.98 -1.83
N LYS A 87 -4.62 8.83 -0.86
CA LYS A 87 -3.96 10.12 -0.63
C LYS A 87 -2.50 9.96 -0.24
N GLU A 88 -2.17 8.90 0.47
CA GLU A 88 -0.82 8.58 0.93
C GLU A 88 0.12 8.33 -0.25
N VAL A 89 -0.39 7.71 -1.33
CA VAL A 89 0.40 7.49 -2.56
C VAL A 89 0.62 8.80 -3.28
N VAL A 90 -0.42 9.63 -3.39
CA VAL A 90 -0.34 10.98 -3.99
C VAL A 90 0.73 11.81 -3.26
N SER A 91 0.63 11.94 -1.95
CA SER A 91 1.60 12.70 -1.14
C SER A 91 3.02 12.14 -1.25
N LEU A 92 3.18 10.82 -1.26
CA LEU A 92 4.50 10.20 -1.40
C LEU A 92 5.15 10.56 -2.76
N LEU A 93 4.39 10.58 -3.85
CA LEU A 93 4.91 10.95 -5.16
C LEU A 93 5.29 12.43 -5.24
N ASP A 94 4.51 13.30 -4.59
CA ASP A 94 4.82 14.73 -4.47
C ASP A 94 6.08 14.96 -3.65
N ASP A 95 6.17 14.37 -2.46
CA ASP A 95 7.32 14.53 -1.56
C ASP A 95 8.63 14.03 -2.20
N LEU A 96 8.55 12.96 -2.99
CA LEU A 96 9.70 12.40 -3.71
C LEU A 96 9.99 13.12 -5.05
N GLY A 97 9.16 14.10 -5.45
CA GLY A 97 9.32 14.83 -6.71
C GLY A 97 9.20 13.94 -7.94
N LEU A 98 8.34 12.91 -7.90
CA LEU A 98 8.23 11.89 -8.95
C LEU A 98 7.19 12.19 -10.02
N ARG A 99 6.44 13.29 -9.88
CA ARG A 99 5.35 13.67 -10.81
C ARG A 99 5.79 13.74 -12.27
N GLU A 100 6.95 14.33 -12.54
CA GLU A 100 7.46 14.46 -13.91
C GLU A 100 7.92 13.13 -14.52
N LYS A 101 8.18 12.12 -13.68
CA LYS A 101 8.58 10.78 -14.13
C LYS A 101 7.38 9.85 -14.31
N GLN A 102 6.19 10.30 -13.94
CA GLN A 102 4.98 9.51 -14.05
C GLN A 102 4.59 9.34 -15.52
N GLN A 103 4.33 8.10 -15.91
CA GLN A 103 3.91 7.76 -17.27
C GLN A 103 2.53 7.14 -17.24
N PHE A 104 1.68 7.59 -18.16
CA PHE A 104 0.34 7.05 -18.36
C PHE A 104 0.29 6.26 -19.67
N PRO A 105 -0.50 5.18 -19.74
CA PRO A 105 -0.68 4.45 -20.99
C PRO A 105 -1.20 5.37 -22.10
N ILE A 106 -0.49 5.39 -23.24
CA ILE A 106 -0.91 6.13 -24.44
C ILE A 106 -2.08 5.41 -25.15
N SER A 107 -2.14 4.08 -25.03
CA SER A 107 -3.14 3.23 -25.68
C SER A 107 -4.52 3.30 -25.01
N GLN A 108 -5.58 3.01 -25.79
CA GLN A 108 -6.96 2.96 -25.29
C GLN A 108 -7.13 1.96 -24.14
N ASN A 109 -7.95 2.34 -23.15
CA ASN A 109 -8.34 1.50 -22.01
C ASN A 109 -9.34 0.39 -22.39
N LYS A 110 -8.97 -0.47 -23.35
CA LYS A 110 -9.75 -1.65 -23.74
C LYS A 110 -9.25 -2.87 -22.98
N ARG A 111 -10.18 -3.64 -22.41
CA ARG A 111 -9.89 -4.90 -21.72
C ARG A 111 -10.63 -6.04 -22.40
N TYR A 112 -10.04 -7.22 -22.40
CA TYR A 112 -10.58 -8.40 -23.07
C TYR A 112 -10.59 -9.58 -22.09
N ILE A 113 -11.56 -10.48 -22.25
CA ILE A 113 -11.52 -11.83 -21.68
C ILE A 113 -11.47 -12.85 -22.82
N VAL A 114 -10.88 -14.02 -22.59
CA VAL A 114 -10.93 -15.12 -23.57
C VAL A 114 -12.13 -15.99 -23.26
N ARG A 115 -13.01 -16.22 -24.24
CA ARG A 115 -14.13 -17.16 -24.16
C ARG A 115 -14.09 -18.05 -25.40
N ASN A 116 -14.05 -19.37 -25.20
CA ASN A 116 -13.97 -20.37 -26.27
C ASN A 116 -12.81 -20.11 -27.25
N GLY A 117 -11.65 -19.70 -26.73
CA GLY A 117 -10.46 -19.39 -27.52
C GLY A 117 -10.49 -18.03 -28.26
N VAL A 118 -11.56 -17.25 -28.12
CA VAL A 118 -11.71 -15.94 -28.79
C VAL A 118 -11.61 -14.80 -27.78
N PRO A 119 -10.78 -13.76 -28.02
CA PRO A 119 -10.78 -12.53 -27.22
C PRO A 119 -12.07 -11.73 -27.41
N LEU A 120 -12.78 -11.49 -26.32
CA LEU A 120 -14.02 -10.72 -26.29
C LEU A 120 -13.81 -9.42 -25.51
N LEU A 121 -14.16 -8.30 -26.13
CA LEU A 121 -14.07 -6.97 -25.52
C LEU A 121 -15.01 -6.86 -24.30
N ILE A 122 -14.48 -6.43 -23.16
CA ILE A 122 -15.25 -6.18 -21.94
C ILE A 122 -16.02 -4.87 -22.09
N PRO A 123 -17.36 -4.86 -21.93
CA PRO A 123 -18.15 -3.65 -21.93
C PRO A 123 -17.73 -2.71 -20.78
N THR A 124 -17.50 -1.43 -21.08
CA THR A 124 -16.93 -0.46 -20.12
C THR A 124 -17.98 0.26 -19.26
N ASN A 125 -19.27 0.09 -19.56
CA ASN A 125 -20.36 0.69 -18.82
C ASN A 125 -21.64 -0.17 -18.89
N PRO A 126 -22.61 0.03 -17.99
CA PRO A 126 -23.82 -0.80 -17.94
C PRO A 126 -24.64 -0.81 -19.23
N MET A 127 -24.71 0.33 -19.94
CA MET A 127 -25.47 0.40 -21.20
C MET A 127 -24.80 -0.41 -22.32
N ALA A 128 -23.47 -0.36 -22.42
CA ALA A 128 -22.71 -1.21 -23.32
C ALA A 128 -22.89 -2.69 -22.98
N LEU A 129 -22.94 -3.05 -21.69
CA LEU A 129 -23.17 -4.43 -21.25
C LEU A 129 -24.52 -4.96 -21.74
N VAL A 130 -25.61 -4.21 -21.51
CA VAL A 130 -26.97 -4.60 -21.91
C VAL A 130 -27.09 -4.76 -23.43
N ARG A 131 -26.47 -3.88 -24.21
CA ARG A 131 -26.49 -3.92 -25.69
C ARG A 131 -25.56 -4.98 -26.30
N SER A 132 -24.55 -5.43 -25.57
CA SER A 132 -23.57 -6.41 -26.06
C SER A 132 -24.06 -7.85 -25.95
N ASN A 133 -23.45 -8.78 -26.69
CA ASN A 133 -23.62 -10.23 -26.47
C ASN A 133 -22.61 -10.79 -25.45
N PHE A 134 -22.10 -9.94 -24.55
CA PHE A 134 -21.09 -10.33 -23.55
C PHE A 134 -21.64 -11.26 -22.48
N LEU A 135 -22.89 -11.05 -22.07
CA LEU A 135 -23.64 -11.92 -21.17
C LEU A 135 -24.89 -12.46 -21.86
N SER A 136 -25.33 -13.65 -21.45
CA SER A 136 -26.62 -14.19 -21.83
C SER A 136 -27.76 -13.27 -21.39
N MET A 137 -28.90 -13.34 -22.09
CA MET A 137 -30.09 -12.58 -21.71
C MET A 137 -30.53 -12.90 -20.28
N ARG A 138 -30.41 -14.16 -19.86
CA ARG A 138 -30.73 -14.60 -18.49
C ARG A 138 -29.91 -13.83 -17.45
N SER A 139 -28.59 -13.72 -17.63
CA SER A 139 -27.72 -13.03 -16.67
C SER A 139 -27.95 -11.53 -16.68
N LYS A 140 -28.25 -10.93 -17.84
CA LYS A 140 -28.67 -9.51 -17.90
C LYS A 140 -29.93 -9.25 -17.08
N PHE A 141 -30.95 -10.10 -17.21
CA PHE A 141 -32.16 -9.99 -16.39
C PHE A 141 -31.87 -10.21 -14.90
N GLN A 142 -30.99 -11.17 -14.56
CA GLN A 142 -30.61 -11.41 -13.19
C GLN A 142 -29.90 -10.20 -12.55
N ILE A 143 -28.95 -9.57 -13.26
CA ILE A 143 -28.29 -8.34 -12.83
C ILE A 143 -29.32 -7.21 -12.65
N LEU A 144 -30.23 -7.01 -13.62
CA LEU A 144 -31.23 -5.94 -13.58
C LEU A 144 -32.19 -6.08 -12.39
N LEU A 145 -32.55 -7.32 -12.04
CA LEU A 145 -33.50 -7.63 -10.98
C LEU A 145 -32.82 -7.89 -9.63
N GLU A 146 -31.48 -7.91 -9.56
CA GLU A 146 -30.70 -8.23 -8.35
C GLU A 146 -31.18 -7.46 -7.11
N PRO A 147 -31.43 -6.12 -7.16
CA PRO A 147 -31.88 -5.36 -5.99
C PRO A 147 -33.21 -5.86 -5.40
N PHE A 148 -34.04 -6.53 -6.20
CA PHE A 148 -35.34 -7.08 -5.79
C PHE A 148 -35.26 -8.57 -5.46
N LEU A 149 -34.40 -9.32 -6.15
CA LEU A 149 -34.23 -10.76 -5.97
C LEU A 149 -33.53 -11.09 -4.65
N TRP A 150 -32.64 -10.20 -4.17
CA TRP A 150 -31.96 -10.39 -2.89
C TRP A 150 -32.93 -10.43 -1.70
N LYS A 151 -33.91 -9.51 -1.69
CA LYS A 151 -34.73 -9.20 -0.50
C LYS A 151 -35.60 -10.36 0.03
N LYS A 152 -35.63 -11.53 -0.64
CA LYS A 152 -36.42 -12.69 -0.25
C LYS A 152 -35.67 -13.80 0.48
N SER A 153 -34.35 -13.74 0.63
CA SER A 153 -33.64 -14.72 1.44
C SER A 153 -33.73 -14.39 2.94
N LYS A 154 -34.80 -14.87 3.60
CA LYS A 154 -34.86 -15.05 5.07
C LYS A 154 -33.89 -16.15 5.54
N SER A 155 -32.64 -16.11 5.07
CA SER A 155 -31.51 -16.85 5.62
C SER A 155 -30.51 -15.85 6.22
N SER A 156 -31.02 -14.87 6.95
CA SER A 156 -30.27 -13.99 7.84
C SER A 156 -30.00 -14.64 9.21
N LYS A 157 -29.95 -15.98 9.27
CA LYS A 157 -29.66 -16.77 10.47
C LYS A 157 -28.58 -17.85 10.26
N ALA A 158 -27.66 -17.60 9.34
CA ALA A 158 -26.34 -18.24 9.33
C ALA A 158 -25.32 -17.16 8.99
N ALA A 159 -24.99 -16.35 9.99
CA ALA A 159 -23.72 -15.66 10.05
C ALA A 159 -22.64 -16.74 10.22
N ASP A 160 -22.28 -17.41 9.13
CA ASP A 160 -21.03 -18.16 9.00
C ASP A 160 -20.13 -17.35 8.08
N THR A 161 -19.18 -16.68 8.70
CA THR A 161 -18.38 -15.56 8.18
C THR A 161 -17.24 -16.02 7.25
N SER A 162 -17.56 -16.82 6.21
CA SER A 162 -16.56 -17.28 5.24
C SER A 162 -17.10 -17.54 3.82
N GLU A 163 -18.14 -16.83 3.40
CA GLU A 163 -18.60 -16.89 2.00
C GLU A 163 -17.45 -16.50 1.04
N SER A 164 -17.21 -17.32 0.03
CA SER A 164 -16.21 -17.02 -0.99
C SER A 164 -16.71 -15.93 -1.95
N VAL A 165 -15.77 -15.23 -2.60
CA VAL A 165 -16.12 -14.26 -3.66
C VAL A 165 -16.96 -14.94 -4.75
N GLY A 166 -16.61 -16.17 -5.15
CA GLY A 166 -17.37 -16.91 -6.17
C GLY A 166 -18.82 -17.19 -5.77
N GLU A 167 -19.05 -17.65 -4.54
CA GLU A 167 -20.40 -17.91 -4.03
C GLU A 167 -21.24 -16.64 -3.93
N PHE A 168 -20.64 -15.55 -3.46
CA PHE A 168 -21.26 -14.23 -3.43
C PHE A 168 -21.73 -13.81 -4.84
N PHE A 169 -20.85 -13.82 -5.83
CA PHE A 169 -21.20 -13.44 -7.20
C PHE A 169 -22.24 -14.37 -7.81
N GLN A 170 -22.08 -15.68 -7.62
CA GLN A 170 -23.03 -16.66 -8.14
C GLN A 170 -24.44 -16.47 -7.55
N ARG A 171 -24.54 -16.18 -6.26
CA ARG A 171 -25.81 -15.96 -5.55
C ARG A 171 -26.55 -14.72 -6.08
N HIS A 172 -25.83 -13.66 -6.42
CA HIS A 172 -26.43 -12.41 -6.87
C HIS A 172 -26.67 -12.39 -8.37
N PHE A 173 -25.65 -12.72 -9.15
CA PHE A 173 -25.57 -12.43 -10.58
C PHE A 173 -25.61 -13.70 -11.45
N GLY A 174 -25.50 -14.87 -10.83
CA GLY A 174 -25.56 -16.16 -11.50
C GLY A 174 -24.18 -16.67 -11.90
N LYS A 175 -24.10 -17.92 -12.39
CA LYS A 175 -22.83 -18.60 -12.70
C LYS A 175 -22.02 -18.01 -13.87
N GLU A 176 -22.64 -17.19 -14.72
CA GLU A 176 -21.97 -16.60 -15.89
C GLU A 176 -21.12 -15.37 -15.54
N VAL A 177 -21.41 -14.76 -14.37
CA VAL A 177 -20.74 -13.57 -13.84
C VAL A 177 -19.75 -14.01 -12.77
#